data_AF-A0A954ZKU1-F1
#
_entry.id   AF-A0A954ZKU1-F1
#
_cell.length_a   1.000
_cell.length_b   1.000
_cell.length_c   1.000
_cell.angle_alpha   90.00
_cell.angle_beta   90.00
_cell.angle_gamma   90.00
#
_symmetry.space_group_name_H-M   'P 1'
#
loop_
_entity.id
_entity.type
_entity.pdbx_description
1 polymer ?
#
loop_
_entity_poly.entity_id
_entity_poly.type
_entity_poly.pdbx_seq_one_letter_code
_entity_poly.pdbx_strand_id
1 'polypeptide(L)'
;MNDIDRQIREALEAEDRELFDKLDEPSLPGQVIESFRTRSRWLIAGSILAGIFMMGVCVVSGIRLAQAEEPRALVHWATVFFVAFLAVGAIKVWYWMELQRNALIRELKRLELQVARLAQRAGSEE
;
A
#
# COMPACT_ATOMS: atom_id res chain seq x y z
N MET A 1 -2.93 0.81 -47.70
CA MET A 1 -2.65 1.23 -46.31
C MET A 1 -1.60 2.31 -46.36
N ASN A 2 -1.92 3.52 -45.89
CA ASN A 2 -1.04 4.67 -45.98
C ASN A 2 0.13 4.56 -44.99
N ASP A 3 1.29 5.11 -45.35
CA ASP A 3 2.49 5.14 -44.48
C ASP A 3 2.22 5.84 -43.14
N ILE A 4 1.28 6.79 -43.16
CA ILE A 4 0.78 7.51 -41.99
C ILE A 4 0.09 6.57 -40.98
N ASP A 5 -0.75 5.62 -41.43
CA ASP A 5 -1.42 4.67 -40.52
C ASP A 5 -0.42 3.74 -39.84
N ARG A 6 0.65 3.38 -40.56
CA ARG A 6 1.73 2.54 -40.02
C ARG A 6 2.49 3.29 -38.92
N GLN A 7 2.83 4.55 -39.15
CA GLN A 7 3.52 5.39 -38.16
C GLN A 7 2.65 5.69 -36.93
N ILE A 8 1.34 5.93 -37.13
CA ILE A 8 0.39 6.10 -36.02
C ILE A 8 0.31 4.83 -35.17
N ARG A 9 0.27 3.67 -35.81
CA ARG A 9 0.20 2.38 -35.10
C ARG A 9 1.50 2.04 -34.37
N GLU A 10 2.66 2.29 -34.97
CA GLU A 10 3.96 2.10 -34.31
C GLU A 10 4.14 3.06 -33.12
N ALA A 11 3.72 4.32 -33.25
CA ALA A 11 3.77 5.30 -32.16
C ALA A 11 2.87 4.88 -30.99
N LEU A 12 1.64 4.45 -31.26
CA LEU A 12 0.72 3.92 -30.26
C LEU A 12 1.26 2.64 -29.60
N GLU A 13 1.85 1.73 -30.36
CA GLU A 13 2.46 0.51 -29.81
C GLU A 13 3.72 0.77 -28.98
N ALA A 14 4.48 1.81 -29.29
CA ALA A 14 5.64 2.23 -28.52
C ALA A 14 5.23 2.90 -27.20
N GLU A 15 4.25 3.81 -27.25
CA GLU A 15 3.68 4.46 -26.07
C GLU A 15 2.97 3.45 -25.15
N ASP A 16 2.26 2.50 -25.73
CA ASP A 16 1.62 1.40 -25.00
C ASP A 16 2.63 0.48 -24.30
N ARG A 17 3.75 0.16 -24.97
CA ARG A 17 4.83 -0.63 -24.37
C ARG A 17 5.47 0.09 -23.19
N GLU A 18 5.73 1.39 -23.32
CA GLU A 18 6.29 2.20 -22.23
C GLU A 18 5.32 2.31 -21.04
N LEU A 19 4.01 2.35 -21.31
CA LEU A 19 2.98 2.36 -20.28
C LEU A 19 2.87 1.00 -19.56
N PHE A 20 3.01 -0.11 -20.30
CA PHE A 20 3.02 -1.46 -19.72
C PHE A 20 4.26 -1.72 -18.86
N ASP A 21 5.44 -1.26 -19.28
CA ASP A 21 6.68 -1.32 -18.50
C ASP A 21 6.58 -0.53 -17.19
N LYS A 22 5.91 0.63 -17.21
CA LYS A 22 5.64 1.41 -15.98
C LYS A 22 4.62 0.76 -15.04
N LEU A 23 3.82 -0.16 -15.56
CA LEU A 23 2.83 -0.92 -14.81
C LEU A 23 3.36 -2.29 -14.35
N ASP A 24 4.61 -2.63 -14.68
CA ASP A 24 5.20 -3.89 -14.24
C ASP A 24 5.35 -3.91 -12.72
N GLU A 25 5.03 -5.06 -12.12
CA GLU A 25 4.71 -5.16 -10.71
C GLU A 25 5.95 -4.79 -9.85
N PRO A 26 5.95 -3.65 -9.14
CA PRO A 26 7.12 -3.30 -8.36
C PRO A 26 7.30 -4.35 -7.26
N SER A 27 8.56 -4.73 -7.04
CA SER A 27 8.96 -5.61 -5.93
C SER A 27 8.32 -5.17 -4.61
N LEU A 28 8.13 -6.09 -3.64
CA LEU A 28 7.56 -5.78 -2.32
C LEU A 28 8.15 -4.51 -1.66
N PRO A 29 9.48 -4.25 -1.69
CA PRO A 29 10.05 -3.00 -1.22
C PRO A 29 9.63 -1.78 -2.04
N GLY A 30 9.49 -1.94 -3.36
CA GLY A 30 8.98 -0.94 -4.27
C GLY A 30 7.53 -0.55 -3.97
N GLN A 31 6.66 -1.52 -3.64
CA GLN A 31 5.27 -1.24 -3.23
C GLN A 31 5.19 -0.46 -1.91
N VAL A 32 6.09 -0.74 -0.97
CA VAL A 32 6.22 0.03 0.27
C VAL A 32 6.64 1.47 -0.03
N ILE A 33 7.67 1.67 -0.85
CA ILE A 33 8.14 3.02 -1.25
C ILE A 33 7.06 3.78 -2.03
N GLU A 34 6.32 3.10 -2.90
CA GLU A 34 5.26 3.70 -3.70
C GLU A 34 4.02 4.08 -2.86
N SER A 35 3.76 3.33 -1.79
CA SER A 35 2.75 3.72 -0.79
C SER A 35 3.11 5.05 -0.12
N PHE A 36 4.40 5.31 0.12
CA PHE A 36 4.90 6.63 0.52
C PHE A 36 4.88 7.69 -0.59
N ARG A 37 4.43 7.40 -1.81
CA ARG A 37 4.27 8.38 -2.90
C ARG A 37 2.81 8.77 -3.14
N THR A 38 1.88 8.06 -2.51
CA THR A 38 0.42 8.20 -2.73
C THR A 38 -0.17 9.40 -1.97
N ARG A 39 -1.38 9.86 -2.34
CA ARG A 39 -2.11 10.95 -1.64
C ARG A 39 -2.31 10.69 -0.13
N SER A 40 -2.27 9.42 0.28
CA SER A 40 -2.39 8.93 1.67
C SER A 40 -1.08 9.00 2.49
N ARG A 41 -0.02 9.64 1.97
CA ARG A 41 1.30 9.75 2.60
C ARG A 41 1.29 10.13 4.08
N TRP A 42 0.45 11.10 4.44
CA TRP A 42 0.33 11.58 5.81
C TRP A 42 -0.30 10.54 6.74
N LEU A 43 -1.27 9.76 6.24
CA LEU A 43 -1.89 8.68 7.00
C LEU A 43 -0.91 7.52 7.19
N ILE A 44 -0.15 7.17 6.15
CA ILE A 44 0.89 6.14 6.23
C ILE A 44 2.00 6.55 7.20
N ALA A 45 2.55 7.77 7.06
CA ALA A 45 3.58 8.29 7.96
C ALA A 45 3.07 8.37 9.41
N GLY A 46 1.82 8.82 9.61
CA GLY A 46 1.17 8.85 10.91
C GLY A 46 1.01 7.46 11.53
N SER A 47 0.62 6.46 10.72
CA SER A 47 0.45 5.07 11.19
C SER A 47 1.78 4.43 11.61
N ILE A 48 2.87 4.72 10.89
CA ILE A 48 4.21 4.23 11.23
C ILE A 48 4.72 4.90 12.51
N LEU A 49 4.55 6.22 12.63
CA LEU A 49 4.94 6.95 13.82
C LEU A 49 4.15 6.47 15.06
N ALA A 50 2.84 6.28 14.91
CA ALA A 50 1.98 5.71 15.94
C ALA A 50 2.38 4.27 16.29
N GLY A 51 2.77 3.46 15.31
CA GLY A 51 3.27 2.11 15.52
C GLY A 51 4.58 2.08 16.31
N ILE A 52 5.54 2.94 15.99
CA ILE A 52 6.80 3.09 16.73
C ILE A 52 6.52 3.56 18.17
N PHE A 53 5.64 4.54 18.33
CA PHE A 53 5.23 5.02 19.64
C PHE A 53 4.60 3.92 20.49
N MET A 54 3.62 3.20 19.95
CA MET A 54 2.96 2.08 20.64
C MET A 54 3.92 0.93 20.94
N MET A 55 4.89 0.68 20.07
CA MET A 55 5.96 -0.29 20.34
C MET A 55 6.81 0.14 21.54
N GLY A 56 7.16 1.43 21.63
CA GLY A 56 7.85 2.00 22.79
C GLY A 56 7.03 1.83 24.08
N VAL A 57 5.73 2.11 24.03
CA VAL A 57 4.81 1.89 25.16
C VAL A 57 4.76 0.40 25.55
N CYS A 58 4.74 -0.50 24.58
CA CYS A 58 4.76 -1.94 24.80
C CYS A 58 6.05 -2.38 25.53
N VAL A 59 7.22 -1.86 25.12
CA VAL A 59 8.50 -2.18 25.79
C VAL A 59 8.53 -1.63 27.21
N VAL A 60 8.15 -0.36 27.40
CA VAL A 60 8.15 0.29 28.72
C VAL A 60 7.18 -0.41 29.69
N SER A 61 5.98 -0.74 29.22
CA SER A 61 5.00 -1.47 30.03
C SER A 61 5.46 -2.88 30.38
N GLY A 62 6.16 -3.57 29.48
CA GLY A 62 6.78 -4.87 29.78
C GLY A 62 7.85 -4.78 30.87
N ILE A 63 8.71 -3.75 30.83
CA ILE A 63 9.72 -3.53 31.87
C ILE A 63 9.06 -3.18 33.22
N ARG A 64 8.08 -2.26 33.20
CA ARG A 64 7.32 -1.86 34.40
C ARG A 64 6.54 -3.02 35.01
N LEU A 65 6.01 -3.92 34.17
CA LEU A 65 5.32 -5.13 34.60
C LEU A 65 6.28 -6.08 35.35
N ALA A 66 7.50 -6.25 34.86
CA ALA A 66 8.50 -7.11 35.50
C ALA A 66 9.01 -6.55 36.84
N GLN A 67 8.90 -5.24 37.05
CA GLN A 67 9.30 -4.55 38.28
C GLN A 67 8.14 -4.32 39.27
N ALA A 68 6.92 -4.69 38.90
CA ALA A 68 5.75 -4.42 39.74
C ALA A 68 5.64 -5.46 40.88
N GLU A 69 5.80 -5.00 42.12
CA GLU A 69 5.64 -5.84 43.33
C GLU A 69 4.19 -5.85 43.84
N GLU A 70 3.43 -4.77 43.59
CA GLU A 70 2.03 -4.69 43.99
C GLU A 70 1.09 -5.34 42.97
N PRO A 71 0.10 -6.15 43.41
CA PRO A 71 -0.87 -6.80 42.51
C PRO A 71 -1.64 -5.81 41.64
N ARG A 72 -1.97 -4.64 42.19
CA ARG A 72 -2.70 -3.58 41.46
C ARG A 72 -1.87 -2.99 40.32
N ALA A 73 -0.59 -2.73 40.58
CA ALA A 73 0.34 -2.22 39.58
C ALA A 73 0.58 -3.26 38.48
N LEU A 74 0.68 -4.53 38.86
CA LEU A 74 0.88 -5.65 37.93
C LEU A 74 -0.28 -5.77 36.93
N VAL A 75 -1.53 -5.75 37.40
CA VAL A 75 -2.72 -5.80 36.52
C VAL A 75 -2.79 -4.57 35.61
N HIS A 76 -2.45 -3.39 36.12
CA HIS A 76 -2.45 -2.16 35.32
C HIS A 76 -1.44 -2.23 34.17
N TRP A 77 -0.17 -2.56 34.46
CA TRP A 77 0.87 -2.66 33.44
C TRP A 77 0.63 -3.82 32.47
N ALA A 78 0.05 -4.94 32.92
CA ALA A 78 -0.31 -6.05 32.05
C ALA A 78 -1.41 -5.66 31.06
N THR A 79 -2.42 -4.90 31.53
CA THR A 79 -3.49 -4.40 30.67
C THR A 79 -2.95 -3.42 29.63
N VAL A 80 -2.11 -2.47 30.05
CA VAL A 80 -1.46 -1.51 29.15
C VAL A 80 -0.61 -2.22 28.11
N PHE A 81 0.19 -3.21 28.53
CA PHE A 81 1.01 -4.02 27.64
C PHE A 81 0.16 -4.75 26.59
N PHE A 82 -0.91 -5.41 27.03
CA PHE A 82 -1.78 -6.18 26.14
C PHE A 82 -2.50 -5.27 25.13
N VAL A 83 -3.02 -4.12 25.56
CA VAL A 83 -3.66 -3.15 24.68
C VAL A 83 -2.65 -2.56 23.69
N ALA A 84 -1.45 -2.21 24.14
CA ALA A 84 -0.39 -1.71 23.25
C ALA A 84 0.02 -2.75 22.21
N PHE A 85 0.15 -4.02 22.62
CA PHE A 85 0.47 -5.13 21.73
C PHE A 85 -0.61 -5.34 20.65
N LEU A 86 -1.89 -5.35 21.06
CA LEU A 86 -3.02 -5.42 20.13
C LEU A 86 -3.05 -4.23 19.18
N ALA A 87 -2.80 -3.02 19.68
CA ALA A 87 -2.76 -1.81 18.87
C ALA A 87 -1.66 -1.87 17.79
N VAL A 88 -0.46 -2.33 18.14
CA VAL A 88 0.64 -2.55 17.17
C VAL A 88 0.24 -3.57 16.11
N GLY A 89 -0.39 -4.68 16.53
CA GLY A 89 -0.90 -5.71 15.62
C GLY A 89 -1.94 -5.15 14.64
N ALA A 90 -2.93 -4.42 15.16
CA ALA A 90 -3.98 -3.80 14.35
C ALA A 90 -3.43 -2.79 13.33
N ILE A 91 -2.47 -1.94 13.74
CA ILE A 91 -1.80 -0.99 12.83
C ILE A 91 -1.09 -1.74 11.70
N LYS A 92 -0.39 -2.84 12.00
CA LYS A 92 0.25 -3.67 10.98
C LYS A 92 -0.76 -4.26 10.00
N VAL A 93 -1.84 -4.86 10.48
CA VAL A 93 -2.89 -5.45 9.62
C VAL A 93 -3.49 -4.37 8.71
N TRP A 94 -3.82 -3.21 9.27
CA TRP A 94 -4.34 -2.08 8.51
C TRP A 94 -3.37 -1.62 7.43
N TYR A 95 -2.08 -1.52 7.74
CA TYR A 95 -1.05 -1.15 6.77
C TYR A 95 -0.94 -2.15 5.61
N TRP A 96 -1.02 -3.45 5.91
CA TRP A 96 -1.07 -4.50 4.88
C TRP A 96 -2.31 -4.38 3.99
N MET A 97 -3.48 -4.07 4.57
CA MET A 97 -4.69 -3.84 3.78
C MET A 97 -4.57 -2.61 2.87
N GLU A 98 -3.96 -1.53 3.34
CA GLU A 98 -3.74 -0.32 2.52
C GLU A 98 -2.77 -0.62 1.36
N LEU A 99 -1.74 -1.46 1.57
CA LEU A 99 -0.86 -1.93 0.49
C LEU A 99 -1.63 -2.72 -0.57
N GLN A 100 -2.44 -3.69 -0.14
CA GLN A 100 -3.27 -4.49 -1.07
C GLN A 100 -4.28 -3.62 -1.82
N ARG A 101 -4.89 -2.64 -1.14
CA ARG A 101 -5.80 -1.68 -1.78
C ARG A 101 -5.11 -0.86 -2.87
N ASN A 102 -3.88 -0.42 -2.63
CA ASN A 102 -3.09 0.30 -3.63
C ASN A 102 -2.74 -0.59 -4.83
N ALA A 103 -2.41 -1.87 -4.59
CA ALA A 103 -2.18 -2.84 -5.67
C ALA A 103 -3.43 -3.03 -6.54
N LEU A 104 -4.59 -3.26 -5.92
CA LEU A 104 -5.87 -3.42 -6.61
C LEU A 104 -6.25 -2.20 -7.46
N ILE A 105 -6.01 -0.97 -6.97
CA ILE A 105 -6.29 0.25 -7.73
C ILE A 105 -5.43 0.34 -8.99
N ARG A 106 -4.17 -0.12 -8.95
CA ARG A 106 -3.30 -0.13 -10.14
C ARG A 106 -3.78 -1.16 -11.16
N GLU A 107 -4.15 -2.36 -10.71
CA GLU A 107 -4.71 -3.40 -11.58
C GLU A 107 -6.02 -2.94 -12.24
N LEU A 108 -6.90 -2.28 -11.49
CA LEU A 108 -8.15 -1.75 -12.02
C LEU A 108 -7.91 -0.71 -13.12
N LYS A 109 -6.96 0.21 -12.92
CA LYS A 109 -6.58 1.18 -13.96
C LYS A 109 -6.00 0.49 -15.19
N ARG A 110 -5.20 -0.57 -15.01
CA ARG A 110 -4.67 -1.37 -16.12
C ARG A 110 -5.80 -2.05 -16.90
N LEU A 111 -6.83 -2.57 -16.22
CA LEU A 111 -8.03 -3.11 -16.85
C LEU A 111 -8.84 -2.05 -17.58
N GLU A 112 -9.05 -0.88 -16.97
CA GLU A 112 -9.76 0.25 -17.59
C GLU A 112 -9.11 0.66 -18.92
N LEU A 113 -7.77 0.76 -18.94
CA LEU A 113 -7.01 1.05 -20.15
C LEU A 113 -7.10 -0.06 -21.23
N GLN A 114 -7.17 -1.33 -20.82
CA GLN A 114 -7.35 -2.44 -21.76
C GLN A 114 -8.76 -2.43 -22.37
N VAL A 115 -9.79 -2.17 -21.56
CA VAL A 115 -11.17 -2.06 -22.02
C VAL A 115 -11.35 -0.87 -22.95
N ALA A 116 -10.77 0.30 -22.63
CA ALA A 116 -10.81 1.48 -23.50
C ALA A 116 -10.18 1.19 -24.88
N ARG A 117 -9.06 0.46 -24.93
CA ARG A 117 -8.42 0.03 -26.19
C ARG A 117 -9.27 -0.94 -26.99
N LEU A 118 -9.93 -1.90 -26.33
CA LEU A 118 -10.84 -2.84 -27.00
C LEU A 118 -12.03 -2.10 -27.62
N ALA A 119 -12.63 -1.15 -26.88
CA ALA A 119 -13.73 -0.34 -27.37
C ALA A 119 -13.31 0.52 -28.59
N GLN A 120 -12.11 1.10 -28.55
CA GLN A 120 -11.59 1.90 -29.66
C GLN A 120 -11.34 1.05 -30.93
N ARG A 121 -10.84 -0.19 -30.79
CA ARG A 121 -10.68 -1.11 -31.93
C ARG A 121 -12.02 -1.53 -32.51
N ALA A 122 -12.99 -1.89 -31.66
CA ALA A 122 -14.32 -2.29 -32.10
C ALA A 122 -15.05 -1.15 -32.83
N GLY A 123 -14.90 0.11 -32.39
CA GLY A 123 -15.48 1.27 -33.07
C GLY A 123 -14.72 1.75 -34.31
N SER A 124 -13.55 1.17 -34.62
CA SER A 124 -12.78 1.47 -35.84
C SER A 124 -13.01 0.47 -36.98
N GLU A 125 -13.78 -0.58 -36.73
CA GLU A 125 -14.17 -1.60 -37.73
C GLU A 125 -15.57 -1.33 -38.35
N GLU A 126 -16.33 -0.35 -37.84
CA GLU A 126 -17.54 0.21 -38.46
C GLU A 126 -17.21 1.45 -39.31
#